data_AF-H2EQX8-F1
#
_entry.id   AF-H2EQX8-F1
#
_cell.length_a   1.000
_cell.length_b   1.000
_cell.length_c   1.000
_cell.angle_alpha   90.00
_cell.angle_beta   90.00
_cell.angle_gamma   90.00
#
_symmetry.space_group_name_H-M   'P 1'
#
loop_
_entity.id
_entity.type
_entity.pdbx_description
1 polymer ?
#
loop_
_entity_poly.entity_id
_entity_poly.type
_entity_poly.pdbx_seq_one_letter_code
_entity_poly.pdbx_strand_id
1 'polypeptide(L)'
;AQPQIRKEGLKLFVQYKKTKEDDDEIKSLQPDKRLITPSEVYTVFKKMSDHDLHLLGLSDEYARPEWMILTVMPVPPPPVRPSIAVDGGAMRSEDDLTYKLGDIIKASANVRRCEQEGAPAHVITEFEQLLQVIYFYFC
;
A
#
# COMPACT_ATOMS: atom_id res chain seq x y z
N ALA A 1 -21.61 4.87 16.23
CA ALA A 1 -21.49 3.48 15.74
C ALA A 1 -20.11 3.27 15.12
N GLN A 2 -19.51 2.07 15.19
CA GLN A 2 -18.28 1.80 14.44
C GLN A 2 -18.56 1.92 12.93
N PRO A 3 -17.64 2.52 12.15
CA PRO A 3 -17.86 2.66 10.72
C PRO A 3 -17.66 1.33 10.00
N GLN A 4 -18.28 1.19 8.83
CA GLN A 4 -18.11 0.02 7.98
C GLN A 4 -16.93 0.23 7.03
N ILE A 5 -16.05 -0.76 6.94
CA ILE A 5 -14.95 -0.75 5.97
C ILE A 5 -15.37 -1.54 4.74
N ARG A 6 -15.19 -0.96 3.54
CA ARG A 6 -15.44 -1.62 2.25
C ARG A 6 -14.18 -1.63 1.40
N LYS A 7 -13.90 -2.77 0.75
CA LYS A 7 -12.81 -2.93 -0.21
C LYS A 7 -13.31 -2.66 -1.63
N GLU A 8 -12.57 -1.84 -2.38
CA GLU A 8 -12.80 -1.61 -3.80
C GLU A 8 -11.44 -1.62 -4.53
N GLY A 9 -11.21 -2.65 -5.36
CA GLY A 9 -9.88 -2.88 -5.95
C GLY A 9 -8.80 -3.04 -4.88
N LEU A 10 -7.74 -2.24 -4.98
CA LEU A 10 -6.65 -2.18 -4.01
C LEU A 10 -6.86 -1.12 -2.90
N LYS A 11 -8.05 -0.51 -2.81
CA LYS A 11 -8.36 0.56 -1.86
C LYS A 11 -9.35 0.10 -0.79
N LEU A 12 -9.24 0.68 0.41
CA LEU A 12 -10.16 0.50 1.51
C LEU A 12 -10.87 1.82 1.82
N PHE A 13 -12.18 1.78 1.97
CA PHE A 13 -13.00 2.95 2.26
C PHE A 13 -13.75 2.76 3.58
N VAL A 14 -13.75 3.80 4.41
CA VAL A 14 -14.57 3.88 5.62
C VAL A 14 -15.91 4.55 5.27
N GLN A 15 -17.02 3.96 5.75
CA GLN A 15 -18.37 4.46 5.57
C GLN A 15 -19.08 4.59 6.93
N TYR A 16 -19.53 5.79 7.28
CA TYR A 16 -20.31 6.04 8.48
C TYR A 16 -21.80 5.83 8.19
N LYS A 17 -22.51 5.10 9.06
CA LYS A 17 -23.97 5.02 9.00
C LYS A 17 -24.54 6.29 9.63
N LYS A 18 -25.34 7.05 8.88
CA LYS A 18 -26.10 8.19 9.45
C LYS A 18 -27.14 7.65 10.44
N THR A 19 -27.15 8.19 11.65
CA THR A 19 -28.21 7.96 12.65
C THR A 19 -29.42 8.82 12.30
N LYS A 20 -30.64 8.32 12.58
CA LYS A 20 -31.92 8.95 12.17
C LYS A 20 -32.19 10.35 12.77
N GLU A 21 -31.31 10.89 13.61
CA GLU A 21 -31.50 12.18 14.30
C GLU A 21 -30.80 13.37 13.59
N ASP A 22 -29.95 13.13 12.58
CA ASP A 22 -29.22 14.18 11.85
C ASP A 22 -29.90 14.63 10.54
N ASP A 23 -31.21 14.39 10.39
CA ASP A 23 -31.92 14.55 9.09
C ASP A 23 -32.30 16.02 8.76
N ASP A 24 -32.09 16.97 9.67
CA ASP A 24 -32.59 18.35 9.50
C ASP A 24 -31.56 19.41 9.08
N GLU A 25 -30.26 19.11 8.98
CA GLU A 25 -29.29 20.11 8.48
C GLU A 25 -28.36 19.58 7.37
N ILE A 26 -28.71 20.01 6.15
CA ILE A 26 -27.84 20.25 5.00
C ILE A 26 -27.39 19.00 4.22
N LYS A 27 -28.01 18.88 3.04
CA LYS A 27 -27.65 18.02 1.90
C LYS A 27 -26.14 18.03 1.60
N SER A 28 -25.39 17.09 2.13
CA SER A 28 -24.25 16.49 1.43
C SER A 28 -24.71 15.15 0.84
N LEU A 29 -24.96 15.17 -0.48
CA LEU A 29 -25.46 14.06 -1.29
C LEU A 29 -24.44 12.95 -1.55
N GLN A 30 -23.26 13.01 -0.94
CA GLN A 30 -22.28 11.92 -1.06
C GLN A 30 -22.37 11.01 0.17
N PRO A 31 -22.38 9.68 -0.01
CA PRO A 31 -22.11 8.79 1.12
C PRO A 31 -20.77 9.23 1.73
N ASP A 32 -20.69 9.33 3.06
CA ASP A 32 -19.46 9.63 3.83
C ASP A 32 -18.45 8.49 3.66
N LYS A 33 -17.97 8.33 2.43
CA LYS A 33 -17.06 7.30 1.95
C LYS A 33 -15.70 7.95 1.83
N ARG A 34 -14.86 7.72 2.82
CA ARG A 34 -13.50 8.26 2.87
C ARG A 34 -12.49 7.16 2.61
N LEU A 35 -11.52 7.41 1.74
CA LEU A 35 -10.40 6.50 1.53
C LEU A 35 -9.59 6.39 2.83
N ILE A 36 -9.22 5.18 3.22
CA ILE A 36 -8.28 4.92 4.32
C ILE A 36 -6.91 4.71 3.69
N THR A 37 -5.92 5.49 4.09
CA THR A 37 -4.56 5.36 3.53
C THR A 37 -3.78 4.26 4.26
N PRO A 38 -2.79 3.61 3.61
CA PRO A 38 -1.93 2.65 4.29
C PRO A 38 -1.23 3.23 5.54
N SER A 39 -0.84 4.51 5.49
CA SER A 39 -0.20 5.21 6.63
C SER A 39 -1.13 5.33 7.85
N GLU A 40 -2.43 5.60 7.62
CA GLU A 40 -3.43 5.62 8.68
C GLU A 40 -3.58 4.25 9.33
N VAL A 41 -3.71 3.19 8.52
CA VAL A 41 -3.83 1.81 9.02
C VAL A 41 -2.58 1.41 9.81
N TYR A 42 -1.39 1.75 9.30
CA TYR A 42 -0.12 1.48 9.96
C TYR A 42 -0.03 2.11 11.35
N THR A 43 -0.46 3.37 11.47
CA THR A 43 -0.47 4.09 12.75
C THR A 43 -1.46 3.47 13.74
N VAL A 44 -2.62 2.99 13.25
CA VAL A 44 -3.60 2.30 14.10
C VAL A 44 -3.06 0.95 14.56
N PHE A 45 -2.51 0.14 13.67
CA PHE A 45 -1.93 -1.17 14.00
C PHE A 45 -0.76 -1.08 14.99
N LYS A 46 0.09 -0.05 14.86
CA LYS A 46 1.16 0.21 15.84
C LYS A 46 0.66 0.48 17.26
N LYS A 47 -0.54 1.02 17.42
CA LYS A 47 -1.12 1.35 18.73
C LYS A 47 -1.80 0.18 19.42
N MET A 48 -1.95 -0.97 18.74
CA MET A 48 -2.53 -2.17 19.34
C MET A 48 -1.63 -2.70 20.44
N SER A 49 -2.22 -3.07 21.58
CA SER A 49 -1.49 -3.66 22.69
C SER A 49 -1.18 -5.13 22.43
N ASP A 50 -0.10 -5.66 23.01
CA ASP A 50 0.24 -7.08 22.85
C ASP A 50 -0.88 -8.00 23.35
N HIS A 51 -1.63 -7.57 24.38
CA HIS A 51 -2.81 -8.29 24.85
C HIS A 51 -3.89 -8.41 23.76
N ASP A 52 -4.19 -7.32 23.05
CA ASP A 52 -5.16 -7.33 21.94
C ASP A 52 -4.66 -8.21 20.79
N LEU A 53 -3.36 -8.20 20.51
CA LEU A 53 -2.76 -9.07 19.49
C LEU A 53 -2.98 -10.55 19.81
N HIS A 54 -2.70 -10.95 21.06
CA HIS A 54 -2.93 -12.32 21.52
C HIS A 54 -4.41 -12.72 21.48
N LEU A 55 -5.32 -11.83 21.86
CA LEU A 55 -6.76 -12.07 21.77
C LEU A 55 -7.24 -12.28 20.32
N LEU A 56 -6.61 -11.62 19.36
CA LEU A 56 -6.87 -11.77 17.93
C LEU A 56 -6.15 -12.99 17.31
N GLY A 57 -5.34 -13.71 18.08
CA GLY A 57 -4.56 -14.85 17.60
C GLY A 57 -3.31 -14.48 16.80
N LEU A 58 -2.81 -13.25 16.95
CA LEU A 58 -1.55 -12.79 16.37
C LEU A 58 -0.40 -12.95 17.36
N SER A 59 0.82 -13.07 16.82
CA SER A 59 2.06 -13.09 17.61
C SER A 59 2.72 -11.72 17.56
N ASP A 60 3.05 -11.17 18.72
CA ASP A 60 3.85 -9.97 18.89
C ASP A 60 5.32 -10.14 18.46
N GLU A 61 5.83 -11.37 18.47
CA GLU A 61 7.20 -11.70 18.03
C GLU A 61 7.31 -11.94 16.52
N TYR A 62 6.33 -12.60 15.90
CA TYR A 62 6.46 -13.11 14.52
C TYR A 62 5.44 -12.54 13.52
N ALA A 63 4.34 -11.95 13.99
CA ALA A 63 3.19 -11.64 13.15
C ALA A 63 2.46 -10.35 13.57
N ARG A 64 3.21 -9.28 13.82
CA ARG A 64 2.62 -7.98 14.14
C ARG A 64 1.83 -7.40 12.97
N PRO A 65 0.62 -6.86 13.20
CA PRO A 65 -0.26 -6.44 12.12
C PRO A 65 0.31 -5.27 11.31
N GLU A 66 1.10 -4.39 11.91
CA GLU A 66 1.73 -3.29 11.17
C GLU A 66 2.76 -3.78 10.14
N TRP A 67 3.26 -5.03 10.24
CA TRP A 67 4.17 -5.62 9.25
C TRP A 67 3.46 -6.07 7.98
N MET A 68 2.13 -6.17 8.01
CA MET A 68 1.33 -6.41 6.80
C MET A 68 1.36 -5.21 5.83
N ILE A 69 1.87 -4.05 6.28
CA ILE A 69 2.04 -2.85 5.48
C ILE A 69 3.52 -2.71 5.14
N LEU A 70 3.83 -2.90 3.86
CA LEU A 70 5.20 -2.86 3.35
C LEU A 70 5.78 -1.44 3.40
N THR A 71 6.72 -1.19 4.31
CA THR A 71 7.53 0.05 4.35
C THR A 71 8.93 -0.14 3.78
N VAL A 72 9.40 -1.40 3.75
CA VAL A 72 10.69 -1.81 3.17
C VAL A 72 10.41 -3.05 2.34
N MET A 73 10.85 -3.05 1.09
CA MET A 73 10.73 -4.21 0.20
C MET A 73 12.06 -4.96 0.14
N PRO A 74 12.08 -6.26 0.50
CA PRO A 74 13.30 -7.06 0.40
C PRO A 74 13.64 -7.33 -1.07
N VAL A 75 14.91 -7.16 -1.42
CA VAL A 75 15.41 -7.46 -2.77
C VAL A 75 16.02 -8.86 -2.78
N PRO A 76 15.48 -9.81 -3.56
CA PRO A 76 16.01 -11.16 -3.62
C PRO A 76 17.44 -11.19 -4.22
N PRO A 77 18.32 -12.10 -3.75
CA PRO A 77 19.68 -12.21 -4.23
C PRO A 77 19.72 -12.79 -5.66
N PRO A 78 20.84 -12.63 -6.41
CA PRO A 78 20.96 -13.08 -7.81
C PRO A 78 20.55 -14.53 -8.11
N PRO A 79 20.79 -15.53 -7.23
CA PRO A 79 20.32 -16.90 -7.48
C PRO A 79 18.80 -17.05 -7.60
N VAL A 80 18.03 -16.13 -7.01
CA VAL A 80 16.56 -16.09 -7.08
C VAL A 80 16.08 -15.25 -8.27
N ARG A 81 16.98 -14.48 -8.91
CA ARG A 81 16.72 -13.65 -10.10
C ARG A 81 17.81 -13.85 -11.18
N PRO A 82 17.95 -15.06 -11.73
CA PRO A 82 19.09 -15.43 -12.58
C PRO A 82 19.08 -14.71 -13.94
N SER A 83 20.21 -14.15 -14.35
CA SER A 83 20.36 -13.59 -15.70
C SER A 83 20.77 -14.66 -16.71
N ILE A 84 20.21 -14.64 -17.90
CA ILE A 84 20.59 -15.51 -19.02
C ILE A 84 21.46 -14.72 -19.99
N ALA A 85 22.63 -15.26 -20.35
CA ALA A 85 23.46 -14.73 -21.42
C ALA A 85 23.53 -15.74 -22.57
N VAL A 86 23.32 -15.27 -23.80
CA VAL A 86 23.42 -16.09 -25.02
C VAL A 86 24.59 -15.56 -25.85
N ASP A 87 25.34 -16.49 -26.46
CA ASP A 87 26.40 -16.24 -27.43
C ASP A 87 27.56 -15.35 -26.93
N GLY A 88 28.40 -15.92 -26.04
CA GLY A 88 29.64 -15.27 -25.58
C GLY A 88 29.46 -13.97 -24.80
N GLY A 89 28.23 -13.63 -24.38
CA GLY A 89 27.90 -12.41 -23.64
C GLY A 89 27.39 -11.25 -24.51
N ALA A 90 27.18 -11.45 -25.82
CA ALA A 90 26.66 -10.41 -26.70
C ALA A 90 25.19 -10.06 -26.44
N MET A 91 24.37 -11.03 -25.99
CA MET A 91 23.00 -10.79 -25.56
C MET A 91 22.82 -11.24 -24.10
N ARG A 92 22.41 -10.31 -23.24
CA ARG A 92 22.09 -10.56 -21.84
C ARG A 92 20.61 -10.23 -21.60
N SER A 93 19.86 -11.22 -21.13
CA SER A 93 18.48 -11.07 -20.68
C SER A 93 18.45 -11.23 -19.17
N GLU A 94 17.95 -10.22 -18.47
CA GLU A 94 17.74 -10.33 -17.02
C GLU A 94 16.47 -11.12 -16.71
N ASP A 95 16.34 -11.57 -15.46
CA ASP A 95 15.12 -12.19 -14.95
C ASP A 95 13.96 -11.18 -14.87
N ASP A 96 12.72 -11.64 -15.04
CA ASP A 96 11.51 -10.81 -14.94
C ASP A 96 11.41 -10.09 -13.59
N LEU A 97 11.84 -10.72 -12.49
CA LEU A 97 11.89 -10.08 -11.18
C LEU A 97 12.82 -8.87 -11.19
N THR A 98 13.96 -8.95 -11.89
CA THR A 98 14.91 -7.83 -12.00
C THR A 98 14.29 -6.66 -12.77
N TYR A 99 13.55 -6.93 -13.84
CA TYR A 99 12.82 -5.87 -14.57
C TYR A 99 11.74 -5.22 -13.70
N LYS A 100 10.92 -6.01 -13.00
CA LYS A 100 9.88 -5.50 -12.11
C LYS A 100 10.44 -4.71 -10.93
N LEU A 101 11.54 -5.17 -10.32
CA LEU A 101 12.25 -4.41 -9.30
C LEU A 101 12.72 -3.04 -9.83
N GLY A 102 13.23 -3.00 -11.07
CA GLY A 102 13.60 -1.75 -11.74
C GLY A 102 12.43 -0.78 -11.89
N ASP A 103 11.25 -1.29 -12.27
CA ASP A 103 10.03 -0.48 -12.37
C ASP A 103 9.57 0.06 -11.00
N ILE A 104 9.63 -0.77 -9.95
CA ILE A 104 9.30 -0.36 -8.57
C ILE A 104 10.22 0.77 -8.10
N ILE A 105 11.53 0.64 -8.31
CA ILE A 105 12.51 1.65 -7.91
C ILE A 105 12.24 2.98 -8.63
N LYS A 106 11.96 2.94 -9.95
CA LYS A 106 11.65 4.14 -10.74
C LYS A 106 10.36 4.81 -10.25
N ALA A 107 9.29 4.03 -10.04
CA ALA A 107 8.01 4.55 -9.56
C ALA A 107 8.14 5.17 -8.16
N SER A 108 8.86 4.50 -7.24
CA SER A 108 9.12 5.01 -5.90
C SER A 108 9.93 6.31 -5.90
N ALA A 109 10.99 6.38 -6.71
CA ALA A 109 11.79 7.59 -6.87
C ALA A 109 10.95 8.75 -7.45
N ASN A 110 10.03 8.44 -8.36
CA ASN A 110 9.15 9.45 -8.96
C ASN A 110 8.16 10.02 -7.93
N VAL A 111 7.51 9.18 -7.12
CA VAL A 111 6.63 9.65 -6.03
C VAL A 111 7.40 10.60 -5.10
N ARG A 112 8.57 10.17 -4.62
CA ARG A 112 9.41 10.97 -3.73
C ARG A 112 9.81 12.31 -4.33
N ARG A 113 10.13 12.34 -5.63
CA ARG A 113 10.45 13.58 -6.33
C ARG A 113 9.24 14.51 -6.39
N CYS A 114 8.06 14.00 -6.75
CA CYS A 114 6.84 14.79 -6.79
C CYS A 114 6.50 15.41 -5.43
N GLU A 115 6.71 14.68 -4.33
CA GLU A 115 6.54 15.22 -2.98
C GLU A 115 7.54 16.36 -2.69
N GLN A 116 8.81 16.17 -3.02
CA GLN A 116 9.88 17.16 -2.79
C GLN A 116 9.71 18.44 -3.61
N GLU A 117 9.20 18.32 -4.83
CA GLU A 117 8.92 19.45 -5.72
C GLU A 117 7.61 20.16 -5.38
N GLY A 118 6.84 19.66 -4.39
CA GLY A 118 5.57 20.26 -3.99
C GLY A 118 4.48 20.09 -5.04
N ALA A 119 4.49 18.97 -5.78
CA ALA A 119 3.46 18.67 -6.77
C ALA A 119 2.06 18.64 -6.12
N PRO A 120 0.98 18.92 -6.88
CA PRO A 120 -0.37 18.87 -6.35
C PRO A 120 -0.71 17.48 -5.76
N ALA A 121 -1.44 17.46 -4.63
CA ALA A 121 -1.73 16.24 -3.88
C ALA A 121 -2.42 15.15 -4.72
N HIS A 122 -3.28 15.51 -5.68
CA HIS A 122 -3.93 14.54 -6.56
C HIS A 122 -2.93 13.84 -7.49
N VAL A 123 -1.89 14.54 -7.94
CA VAL A 123 -0.82 13.97 -8.78
C VAL A 123 0.02 12.97 -7.99
N ILE A 124 0.41 13.34 -6.77
CA ILE A 124 1.15 12.44 -5.87
C ILE A 124 0.32 11.18 -5.62
N THR A 125 -0.98 11.35 -5.33
CA THR A 125 -1.93 10.25 -5.10
C THR A 125 -2.05 9.32 -6.32
N GLU A 126 -1.98 9.82 -7.54
CA GLU A 126 -1.97 8.98 -8.76
C GLU A 126 -0.70 8.15 -8.88
N PHE A 127 0.47 8.74 -8.62
CA PHE A 127 1.74 8.01 -8.65
C PHE A 127 1.87 7.00 -7.51
N GLU A 128 1.35 7.32 -6.32
CA GLU A 128 1.24 6.38 -5.20
C GLU A 128 0.38 5.16 -5.57
N GLN A 129 -0.76 5.38 -6.24
CA GLN A 129 -1.63 4.30 -6.69
C GLN A 129 -0.95 3.42 -7.73
N LEU A 130 -0.22 4.02 -8.67
CA LEU A 130 0.58 3.26 -9.63
C LEU A 130 1.63 2.41 -8.90
N LEU A 131 2.36 3.00 -7.96
CA LEU A 131 3.35 2.28 -7.16
C LEU A 131 2.71 1.11 -6.39
N GLN A 132 1.54 1.31 -5.78
CA GLN A 132 0.82 0.27 -5.06
C GLN A 132 0.41 -0.89 -5.98
N VAL A 133 -0.02 -0.60 -7.20
CA VAL A 133 -0.34 -1.62 -8.20
C VAL A 133 0.91 -2.42 -8.58
N ILE A 134 2.04 -1.76 -8.82
CA ILE A 134 3.29 -2.46 -9.17
C ILE A 134 3.74 -3.37 -8.02
N TYR A 135 3.69 -2.91 -6.77
CA TYR A 135 3.96 -3.74 -5.61
C TYR A 135 3.02 -4.95 -5.51
N PHE A 136 1.72 -4.75 -5.76
CA PHE A 136 0.74 -5.83 -5.73
C PHE A 136 1.01 -6.92 -6.78
N TYR A 137 1.51 -6.55 -7.96
CA TYR A 137 1.87 -7.53 -8.99
C TYR A 137 3.24 -8.18 -8.77
N PHE A 138 4.08 -7.61 -7.91
CA PHE A 138 5.39 -8.17 -7.58
C PHE A 138 5.34 -9.18 -6.42
N CYS A 139 4.48 -8.93 -5.42
CA CYS A 139 4.27 -9.80 -4.28
C CYS A 139 3.38 -11.00 -4.64
#